data_AF-A0A1Y0IHA3-F1
#
_entry.id   AF-A0A1Y0IHA3-F1
#
_cell.length_a   1.000
_cell.length_b   1.000
_cell.length_c   1.000
_cell.angle_alpha   90.00
_cell.angle_beta   90.00
_cell.angle_gamma   90.00
#
_symmetry.space_group_name_H-M   'P 1'
#
loop_
_entity.id
_entity.type
_entity.pdbx_description
1 polymer ?
#
loop_
_entity_poly.entity_id
_entity_poly.type
_entity_poly.pdbx_seq_one_letter_code
_entity_poly.pdbx_strand_id
1 'polypeptide(L)'
;MEEFDFSAWKVNLQASTVTHESGFSIQFEGKPGRNFNGSPRNWPEGLGALEKARLLRFGYEAFRQAVQSLDEKRAKRAKSMALQRD
;
A
#
# COMPACT_ATOMS: atom_id res chain seq x y z
N MET A 1 12.81 -22.84 -10.42
CA MET A 1 12.88 -21.36 -10.38
C MET A 1 11.91 -20.97 -9.29
N GLU A 2 12.40 -20.53 -8.13
CA GLU A 2 11.49 -20.03 -7.10
C GLU A 2 10.77 -18.82 -7.68
N GLU A 3 9.44 -18.84 -7.59
CA GLU A 3 8.60 -17.77 -8.10
C GLU A 3 8.78 -16.54 -7.20
N PHE A 4 9.16 -15.39 -7.79
CA PHE A 4 9.26 -14.14 -7.05
C PHE A 4 7.85 -13.68 -6.67
N ASP A 5 7.51 -13.73 -5.39
CA ASP A 5 6.21 -13.25 -4.92
C ASP A 5 6.18 -11.73 -4.98
N PHE A 6 5.35 -11.16 -5.85
CA PHE A 6 5.19 -9.70 -5.97
C PHE A 6 4.22 -9.11 -4.94
N SER A 7 3.54 -9.96 -4.16
CA SER A 7 2.44 -9.59 -3.27
C SER A 7 2.83 -9.50 -1.79
N ALA A 8 4.06 -9.87 -1.43
CA ALA A 8 4.56 -9.96 -0.06
C ALA A 8 4.86 -8.57 0.57
N TRP A 9 3.82 -7.76 0.78
CA TRP A 9 3.91 -6.37 1.24
C TRP A 9 3.53 -6.18 2.71
N LYS A 10 4.33 -5.38 3.41
CA LYS A 10 4.01 -4.81 4.72
C LYS A 10 3.65 -3.33 4.56
N VAL A 11 2.51 -2.92 5.12
CA VAL A 11 2.01 -1.54 5.00
C VAL A 11 2.08 -0.83 6.35
N ASN A 12 2.73 0.34 6.37
CA ASN A 12 2.73 1.27 7.50
C ASN A 12 1.99 2.56 7.10
N LEU A 13 0.70 2.64 7.46
CA LEU A 13 -0.14 3.80 7.16
C LEU A 13 0.25 5.05 7.96
N GLN A 14 0.91 4.91 9.12
CA GLN A 14 1.36 6.06 9.91
C GLN A 14 2.55 6.76 9.25
N ALA A 15 3.49 5.98 8.71
CA ALA A 15 4.65 6.50 7.97
C ALA A 15 4.36 6.73 6.48
N SER A 16 3.17 6.35 5.99
CA SER A 16 2.81 6.31 4.57
C SER A 16 3.82 5.53 3.73
N THR A 17 4.29 4.39 4.23
CA THR A 17 5.31 3.57 3.57
C THR A 17 4.83 2.15 3.40
N VAL A 18 5.19 1.53 2.28
CA VAL A 18 5.05 0.09 2.06
C VAL A 18 6.43 -0.52 1.82
N THR A 19 6.64 -1.72 2.35
CA THR A 19 7.91 -2.45 2.24
C THR A 19 7.64 -3.89 1.82
N HIS A 20 8.25 -4.29 0.72
CA HIS A 20 8.27 -5.66 0.22
C HIS A 20 9.30 -6.49 0.99
N GLU A 21 9.11 -7.82 1.05
CA GLU A 21 10.07 -8.72 1.73
C GLU A 21 11.48 -8.66 1.15
N SER A 22 11.61 -8.30 -0.14
CA SER A 22 12.91 -8.11 -0.81
C SER A 22 13.65 -6.85 -0.35
N GLY A 23 13.11 -6.07 0.59
CA GLY A 23 13.66 -4.80 1.06
C GLY A 23 13.30 -3.58 0.22
N PHE A 24 12.63 -3.79 -0.93
CA PHE A 24 12.08 -2.71 -1.74
C PHE A 24 11.01 -1.95 -0.99
N SER A 25 11.02 -0.63 -1.10
CA SER A 25 10.06 0.21 -0.38
C SER A 25 9.55 1.35 -1.23
N ILE A 26 8.34 1.81 -0.94
CA ILE A 26 7.75 3.00 -1.55
C ILE A 26 7.24 3.88 -0.42
N GLN A 27 7.71 5.12 -0.39
CA GLN A 27 7.16 6.15 0.49
C GLN A 27 6.16 7.00 -0.29
N PHE A 28 4.96 7.15 0.27
CA PHE A 28 3.87 7.86 -0.37
C PHE A 28 3.66 9.24 0.24
N GLU A 29 3.31 10.18 -0.64
CA GLU A 29 2.84 11.51 -0.29
C GLU A 29 1.42 11.71 -0.80
N GLY A 30 0.56 12.33 0.01
CA GLY A 30 -0.86 12.51 -0.29
C GLY A 30 -1.73 11.32 0.13
N LYS A 31 -2.96 11.26 -0.41
CA LYS A 31 -3.96 10.25 -0.04
C LYS A 31 -4.49 9.51 -1.27
N PRO A 32 -4.53 8.16 -1.26
CA PRO A 32 -5.27 7.38 -2.25
C PRO A 32 -6.70 7.87 -2.46
N GLY A 33 -7.12 7.99 -3.71
CA GLY A 33 -8.41 8.58 -4.12
C GLY A 33 -8.35 10.10 -4.39
N ARG A 34 -7.20 10.74 -4.13
CA ARG A 34 -6.83 12.07 -4.61
C ARG A 34 -5.48 11.97 -5.35
N ASN A 35 -4.87 13.12 -5.64
CA ASN A 35 -3.48 13.18 -6.10
C ASN A 35 -2.58 12.60 -4.99
N PHE A 36 -1.88 11.52 -5.31
CA PHE A 36 -0.86 10.93 -4.45
C PHE A 36 0.28 10.40 -5.32
N ASN A 37 1.49 10.44 -4.79
CA ASN A 37 2.69 10.00 -5.49
C ASN A 37 3.50 9.07 -4.59
N GLY A 38 4.29 8.19 -5.20
CA GLY A 38 5.13 7.22 -4.50
C GLY A 38 6.58 7.31 -4.95
N SER A 39 7.48 7.40 -3.98
CA SER A 39 8.93 7.48 -4.16
C SER A 39 9.55 6.11 -3.87
N PRO A 40 9.90 5.31 -4.91
CA PRO A 40 10.50 3.99 -4.74
C PRO A 40 11.97 4.06 -4.30
N ARG A 41 12.39 3.10 -3.45
CA ARG A 41 13.77 2.95 -2.97
C ARG A 41 14.14 1.47 -2.82
N ASN A 42 15.44 1.16 -2.88
CA ASN A 42 16.01 -0.18 -2.63
C ASN A 42 15.50 -1.25 -3.61
N TRP A 43 15.61 -0.99 -4.91
CA TRP A 43 15.26 -1.99 -5.92
C TRP A 43 16.08 -3.26 -5.74
N PRO A 44 15.47 -4.46 -5.76
CA PRO A 44 16.21 -5.71 -5.74
C PRO A 44 17.02 -5.84 -7.03
N GLU A 45 18.20 -6.44 -6.89
CA GLU A 45 19.09 -6.71 -8.02
C GLU A 45 18.52 -7.81 -8.92
N GLY A 46 18.95 -7.84 -10.18
CA GLY A 46 18.55 -8.87 -11.13
C GLY A 46 17.14 -8.73 -11.73
N LEU A 47 16.26 -7.86 -11.21
CA LEU A 47 14.95 -7.64 -11.82
C LEU A 47 15.04 -6.85 -13.14
N GLY A 48 14.40 -7.40 -14.18
CA GLY A 48 14.13 -6.73 -15.44
C GLY A 48 13.09 -5.61 -15.30
N ALA A 49 12.96 -4.78 -16.33
CA ALA A 49 12.06 -3.63 -16.32
C ALA A 49 10.59 -4.01 -16.06
N LEU A 50 10.12 -5.13 -16.64
CA LEU A 50 8.76 -5.61 -16.45
C LEU A 50 8.49 -6.06 -15.01
N GLU A 51 9.45 -6.75 -14.39
CA GLU A 51 9.34 -7.22 -13.01
C GLU A 51 9.39 -6.04 -12.04
N LYS A 52 10.23 -5.03 -12.31
CA LYS A 52 10.24 -3.77 -11.55
C LYS A 52 8.91 -3.05 -11.65
N ALA A 53 8.31 -2.97 -12.83
CA ALA A 53 6.99 -2.38 -13.02
C ALA A 53 5.89 -3.15 -12.28
N ARG A 54 5.93 -4.49 -12.30
CA ARG A 54 5.03 -5.33 -11.50
C ARG A 54 5.21 -5.07 -10.01
N LEU A 55 6.43 -5.13 -9.50
CA LEU A 55 6.71 -4.87 -8.09
C LEU A 55 6.19 -3.48 -7.67
N LEU A 56 6.45 -2.43 -8.46
CA LEU A 56 5.93 -1.10 -8.20
C LEU A 56 4.39 -1.08 -8.13
N ARG A 57 3.72 -1.71 -9.10
CA ARG A 57 2.27 -1.77 -9.17
C ARG A 57 1.67 -2.43 -7.93
N PHE A 58 2.19 -3.59 -7.53
CA PHE A 58 1.69 -4.31 -6.36
C PHE A 58 1.89 -3.49 -5.07
N GLY A 59 2.99 -2.75 -4.95
CA GLY A 59 3.19 -1.84 -3.81
C GLY A 59 2.16 -0.71 -3.75
N TYR A 60 1.81 -0.10 -4.89
CA TYR A 60 0.74 0.90 -4.96
C TYR A 60 -0.62 0.30 -4.62
N GLU A 61 -0.94 -0.90 -5.12
CA GLU A 61 -2.19 -1.60 -4.82
C GLU A 61 -2.30 -1.94 -3.33
N ALA A 62 -1.23 -2.43 -2.70
CA ALA A 62 -1.18 -2.72 -1.27
C ALA A 62 -1.48 -1.46 -0.42
N PHE A 63 -0.87 -0.33 -0.76
CA PHE A 63 -1.12 0.94 -0.07
C PHE A 63 -2.58 1.41 -0.24
N ARG A 64 -3.11 1.36 -1.47
CA ARG A 64 -4.51 1.76 -1.77
C ARG A 64 -5.50 0.92 -0.97
N GLN A 65 -5.35 -0.41 -0.98
CA GLN A 65 -6.24 -1.32 -0.26
C GLN A 65 -6.21 -1.08 1.25
N ALA A 66 -5.03 -0.84 1.82
CA ALA A 66 -4.88 -0.55 3.25
C ALA A 66 -5.59 0.76 3.64
N VAL A 67 -5.46 1.82 2.83
CA VAL A 67 -6.16 3.09 3.07
C VAL A 67 -7.67 2.93 2.93
N GLN A 68 -8.12 2.24 1.88
CA GLN A 68 -9.56 1.98 1.68
C GLN A 68 -10.16 1.21 2.86
N SER A 69 -9.50 0.14 3.32
CA SER A 69 -9.96 -0.64 4.48
C SER A 69 -10.04 0.20 5.75
N LEU A 70 -9.09 1.13 5.97
CA LEU A 70 -9.12 2.04 7.10
C LEU A 70 -10.31 3.02 7.02
N ASP A 71 -10.56 3.60 5.85
CA ASP A 71 -11.67 4.52 5.63
C ASP A 71 -13.03 3.80 5.82
N GLU A 72 -13.18 2.58 5.31
CA GLU A 72 -14.37 1.75 5.51
C GLU A 72 -14.62 1.44 6.99
N LYS A 73 -13.56 1.08 7.74
CA LYS A 73 -13.67 0.83 9.19
C LYS A 73 -14.10 2.09 9.94
N ARG A 74 -13.57 3.26 9.57
CA ARG A 74 -13.96 4.56 10.16
C ARG A 74 -15.43 4.89 9.87
N ALA A 75 -15.88 4.70 8.63
CA ALA A 75 -17.27 4.94 8.25
C ALA A 75 -18.25 4.02 9.00
N LYS A 76 -17.93 2.73 9.15
CA LYS A 76 -18.75 1.77 9.93
C LYS A 76 -18.86 2.19 11.40
N ARG A 77 -17.75 2.61 12.02
CA ARG A 77 -17.75 3.10 13.42
C ARG A 77 -18.60 4.35 13.60
N ALA A 78 -18.51 5.31 12.69
CA ALA A 78 -19.31 6.54 12.75
C ALA A 78 -20.82 6.24 12.67
N LYS A 79 -21.24 5.35 11.76
CA LYS A 79 -22.65 4.93 11.62
C LYS A 79 -23.16 4.23 12.88
N SER A 80 -22.38 3.31 13.45
CA SER A 80 -22.77 2.61 14.70
C SER A 80 -22.95 3.57 15.87
N MET A 81 -22.12 4.61 15.95
CA MET A 81 -22.18 5.58 17.05
C MET A 81 -23.35 6.56 16.90
N ALA A 82 -23.76 6.87 15.66
CA ALA A 82 -24.95 7.66 15.40
C ALA A 82 -26.24 6.91 15.79
N LEU A 83 -26.35 5.62 15.44
CA LEU A 83 -27.52 4.79 15.75
C LEU A 83 -27.70 4.51 17.25
N GLN A 84 -26.64 4.62 18.07
CA GLN A 84 -26.70 4.44 19.52
C GLN A 84 -27.13 5.70 20.28
N ARG A 85 -27.29 6.83 19.59
CA ARG A 85 -27.67 8.13 20.17
C ARG A 85 -29.14 8.50 19.93
N ASP A 86 -29.86 7.66 19.18
CA ASP A 86 -31.30 7.71 18.94
C ASP A 86 -32.00 6.67 19.83
#